data_AF-A0A8J0SML2-F1
#
_entry.id   AF-A0A8J0SML2-F1
#
_cell.length_a   1.000
_cell.length_b   1.000
_cell.length_c   1.000
_cell.angle_alpha   90.00
_cell.angle_beta   90.00
_cell.angle_gamma   90.00
#
_symmetry.space_group_name_H-M   'P 1'
#
loop_
_entity.id
_entity.type
_entity.pdbx_description
1 polymer ?
#
loop_
_entity_poly.entity_id
_entity_poly.type
_entity_poly.pdbx_seq_one_letter_code
_entity_poly.pdbx_strand_id
1 'polypeptide(L)'
;MLTEKGNIKLIDFGLCWDLDPQTGKCKQTDGTAHWMAPEAFRRRDREPEFDTKCDIWSLGITAIEMAEGKTPYADQELVSDLVINNDSPRLISRTWSQTFVSFLESCLEKDPSRRWSAEELLQHPFITELPPAKTIRAEIEEHLRAVQNRPAKQGLRAVRWAREQLRQAREQLRRAREQLQRAREPLRRAREQLRQAREQLRQAREQLRPCCAMEHLRRACDFCATETSLEQKEAQQMALEGFACV
;
A
#
# COMPACT_ATOMS: atom_id res chain seq x y z
N MET A 1 -0.22 5.34 26.56
CA MET A 1 -1.23 5.41 27.65
C MET A 1 -0.60 5.98 28.92
N LEU A 2 -1.38 6.68 29.75
CA LEU A 2 -0.94 7.26 31.01
C LEU A 2 -1.68 6.59 32.17
N THR A 3 -0.97 6.16 33.21
CA THR A 3 -1.59 5.58 34.42
C THR A 3 -2.02 6.67 35.41
N GLU A 4 -2.82 6.31 36.42
CA GLU A 4 -3.24 7.23 37.50
C GLU A 4 -2.07 7.82 38.30
N LYS A 5 -0.90 7.17 38.27
CA LYS A 5 0.34 7.61 38.93
C LYS A 5 1.28 8.38 37.98
N GLY A 6 0.74 8.87 36.86
CA GLY A 6 1.52 9.59 35.84
C GLY A 6 2.59 8.75 35.14
N ASN A 7 2.50 7.41 35.14
CA ASN A 7 3.43 6.58 34.36
C ASN A 7 3.00 6.48 32.91
N ILE A 8 3.93 6.67 31.98
CA ILE A 8 3.70 6.49 30.55
C ILE A 8 4.02 5.04 30.18
N LYS A 9 3.14 4.42 29.40
CA LYS A 9 3.31 3.07 28.85
C LYS A 9 2.92 3.04 27.39
N LEU A 10 3.76 2.44 26.56
CA LEU A 10 3.39 2.06 25.20
C LEU A 10 2.38 0.90 25.27
N ILE A 11 1.40 0.94 24.38
CA ILE A 11 0.31 -0.03 24.28
C ILE A 11 0.00 -0.24 22.80
N ASP A 12 -0.92 -1.17 22.52
CA ASP A 12 -1.45 -1.44 21.18
C ASP A 12 -0.39 -1.92 20.18
N PHE A 13 0.14 -3.11 20.45
CA PHE A 13 1.07 -3.82 19.57
C PHE A 13 0.35 -4.59 18.45
N GLY A 14 -0.92 -4.25 18.14
CA GLY A 14 -1.71 -4.98 17.13
C GLY A 14 -1.18 -4.86 15.70
N LEU A 15 -0.32 -3.87 15.44
CA LEU A 15 0.34 -3.62 14.16
C LEU A 15 1.88 -3.66 14.28
N CYS A 16 2.43 -4.30 15.32
CA CYS A 16 3.88 -4.48 15.40
C CYS A 16 4.33 -5.59 14.45
N TRP A 17 5.53 -5.45 13.90
CA TRP A 17 6.11 -6.42 12.98
C TRP A 17 7.52 -6.78 13.43
N ASP A 18 7.83 -8.06 13.34
CA ASP A 18 9.21 -8.52 13.51
C ASP A 18 10.04 -8.08 12.31
N LEU A 19 11.26 -7.62 12.59
CA LEU A 19 12.24 -7.36 11.54
C LEU A 19 12.78 -8.69 11.01
N ASP A 20 13.00 -8.76 9.71
CA ASP A 20 13.69 -9.89 9.09
C ASP A 20 15.09 -10.04 9.73
N PRO A 21 15.45 -11.21 10.29
CA PRO A 21 16.69 -11.36 11.04
C PRO A 21 17.97 -11.20 10.21
N GLN A 22 17.89 -11.35 8.88
CA GLN A 22 19.06 -11.23 8.00
C GLN A 22 19.30 -9.78 7.57
N THR A 23 18.21 -9.08 7.25
CA THR A 23 18.26 -7.72 6.69
C THR A 23 18.04 -6.63 7.73
N GLY A 24 17.42 -6.95 8.86
CA GLY A 24 17.00 -6.00 9.87
C GLY A 24 15.88 -5.07 9.39
N LYS A 25 15.09 -5.50 8.40
CA LYS A 25 14.05 -4.68 7.75
C LYS A 25 12.66 -5.32 7.81
N CYS A 26 11.64 -4.48 7.72
CA CYS A 26 10.23 -4.83 7.61
C CYS A 26 9.67 -4.29 6.28
N LYS A 27 8.75 -5.04 5.65
CA LYS A 27 8.09 -4.69 4.37
C LYS A 27 6.57 -4.62 4.48
N GLN A 28 6.03 -4.90 5.67
CA GLN A 28 4.62 -4.91 5.96
C GLN A 28 4.14 -3.47 6.04
N THR A 29 2.98 -3.19 5.44
CA THR A 29 2.47 -1.82 5.33
C THR A 29 1.07 -1.73 5.86
N ASP A 30 0.99 -1.52 7.16
CA ASP A 30 -0.21 -1.17 7.88
C ASP A 30 0.13 -0.12 8.93
N GLY A 31 -0.72 0.88 9.08
CA GLY A 31 -0.48 1.99 10.01
C GLY A 31 -1.40 3.17 9.73
N THR A 32 -1.37 4.14 10.64
CA THR A 32 -2.14 5.37 10.48
C THR A 32 -1.30 6.40 9.72
N ALA A 33 -1.69 6.69 8.46
CA ALA A 33 -0.87 7.43 7.49
C ALA A 33 -0.24 8.73 8.01
N HIS A 34 -0.92 9.49 8.88
CA HIS A 34 -0.39 10.75 9.42
C HIS A 34 0.89 10.60 10.26
N TRP A 35 1.11 9.44 10.88
CA TRP A 35 2.28 9.15 11.69
C TRP A 35 3.34 8.32 10.93
N MET A 36 3.00 7.79 9.76
CA MET A 36 3.89 6.90 9.02
C MET A 36 5.10 7.64 8.43
N ALA A 37 6.26 7.00 8.52
CA ALA A 37 7.51 7.49 7.94
C ALA A 37 7.48 7.40 6.40
N PRO A 38 8.22 8.27 5.67
CA PRO A 38 8.24 8.27 4.21
C PRO A 38 8.60 6.91 3.59
N GLU A 39 9.53 6.19 4.19
CA GLU A 39 10.02 4.88 3.73
C GLU A 39 9.02 3.73 3.95
N ALA A 40 8.01 3.92 4.81
CA ALA A 40 6.98 2.94 5.11
C ALA A 40 5.82 2.99 4.12
N PHE A 41 5.79 3.96 3.19
CA PHE A 41 4.76 3.99 2.15
C PHE A 41 5.17 3.15 0.94
N ARG A 42 4.21 2.38 0.41
CA ARG A 42 4.38 1.71 -0.88
C ARG A 42 4.38 2.73 -2.02
N ARG A 43 5.38 2.65 -2.89
CA ARG A 43 5.49 3.46 -4.11
C ARG A 43 5.41 2.58 -5.35
N ARG A 44 5.18 3.18 -6.52
CA ARG A 44 5.13 2.43 -7.79
C ARG A 44 6.46 1.77 -8.16
N ASP A 45 7.55 2.41 -7.77
CA ASP A 45 8.93 2.06 -8.11
C ASP A 45 9.64 1.28 -7.00
N ARG A 46 9.08 1.24 -5.80
CA ARG A 46 9.75 0.72 -4.61
C ARG A 46 8.75 0.15 -3.61
N GLU A 47 8.98 -1.10 -3.22
CA GLU A 47 8.29 -1.69 -2.08
C GLU A 47 8.79 -1.05 -0.77
N PRO A 48 7.90 -0.89 0.22
CA PRO A 48 8.25 -0.40 1.55
C PRO A 48 9.35 -1.27 2.17
N GLU A 49 10.35 -0.61 2.74
CA GLU A 49 11.44 -1.29 3.44
C GLU A 49 12.01 -0.35 4.51
N PHE A 50 11.78 -0.69 5.77
CA PHE A 50 12.07 0.18 6.90
C PHE A 50 12.57 -0.60 8.12
N ASP A 51 13.17 0.10 9.08
CA ASP A 51 13.62 -0.47 10.36
C ASP A 51 12.97 0.28 11.53
N THR A 52 13.49 0.08 12.74
CA THR A 52 13.00 0.73 13.97
C THR A 52 12.99 2.25 13.94
N LYS A 53 13.74 2.91 13.02
CA LYS A 53 13.72 4.37 12.90
C LYS A 53 12.42 4.91 12.32
N CYS A 54 11.55 4.08 11.76
CA CYS A 54 10.19 4.51 11.40
C CYS A 54 9.37 4.92 12.64
N ASP A 55 9.63 4.30 13.81
CA ASP A 55 8.99 4.68 15.07
C ASP A 55 9.49 6.05 15.57
N ILE A 56 10.73 6.41 15.24
CA ILE A 56 11.30 7.72 15.57
C ILE A 56 10.61 8.84 14.79
N TRP A 57 10.28 8.60 13.52
CA TRP A 57 9.46 9.55 12.76
C TRP A 57 8.08 9.70 13.40
N SER A 58 7.44 8.57 13.74
CA SER A 58 6.12 8.55 14.39
C SER A 58 6.15 9.30 15.73
N LEU A 59 7.24 9.20 16.49
CA LEU A 59 7.48 9.98 17.71
C LEU A 59 7.55 11.49 17.42
N GLY A 60 8.26 11.90 16.37
CA GLY A 60 8.33 13.31 15.95
C GLY A 60 6.95 13.88 15.58
N ILE A 61 6.14 13.12 14.84
CA ILE A 61 4.76 13.50 14.53
C ILE A 61 3.91 13.61 15.80
N THR A 62 4.03 12.65 16.72
CA THR A 62 3.32 12.66 18.01
C THR A 62 3.72 13.87 18.86
N ALA A 63 4.99 14.27 18.81
CA ALA A 63 5.47 15.46 19.52
C ALA A 63 4.87 16.76 18.93
N ILE A 64 4.76 16.87 17.60
CA ILE A 64 4.01 17.97 16.96
C ILE A 64 2.54 17.95 17.38
N GLU A 65 1.91 16.77 17.37
CA GLU A 65 0.51 16.62 17.78
C GLU A 65 0.28 17.08 19.23
N MET A 66 1.16 16.73 20.16
CA MET A 66 1.07 17.20 21.55
C MET A 66 1.27 18.71 21.67
N ALA A 67 2.13 19.29 20.83
CA ALA A 67 2.41 20.73 20.83
C ALA A 67 1.25 21.54 20.22
N GLU A 68 0.67 21.08 19.11
CA GLU A 68 -0.29 21.85 18.31
C GLU A 68 -1.74 21.36 18.42
N GLY A 69 -1.96 20.25 19.11
CA GLY A 69 -3.26 19.60 19.29
C GLY A 69 -3.77 18.84 18.07
N LYS A 70 -3.00 18.79 16.98
CA LYS A 70 -3.32 18.05 15.75
C LYS A 70 -2.04 17.63 15.03
N THR A 71 -2.11 16.54 14.27
CA THR A 71 -1.00 16.12 13.40
C THR A 71 -0.79 17.10 12.24
N PRO A 72 0.41 17.10 11.64
CA PRO A 72 0.58 17.64 10.30
C PRO A 72 -0.44 17.02 9.34
N TYR A 73 -0.98 17.84 8.43
CA TYR A 73 -1.92 17.39 7.40
C TYR A 73 -3.22 16.75 7.90
N ALA A 74 -3.64 16.98 9.16
CA ALA A 74 -4.84 16.36 9.74
C ALA A 74 -6.14 16.52 8.91
N ASP A 75 -6.22 17.58 8.10
CA ASP A 75 -7.37 17.90 7.24
C ASP A 75 -7.21 17.39 5.78
N GLN A 76 -6.18 16.58 5.49
CA GLN A 76 -5.84 16.13 4.14
C GLN A 76 -6.20 14.64 3.94
N GLU A 77 -6.71 14.30 2.76
CA GLU A 77 -7.07 12.92 2.42
C GLU A 77 -5.88 12.09 1.93
N LEU A 78 -4.96 12.70 1.17
CA LEU A 78 -3.80 12.03 0.52
C LEU A 78 -2.49 12.33 1.24
N VAL A 79 -2.39 11.90 2.49
CA VAL A 79 -1.25 12.21 3.37
C VAL A 79 0.07 11.62 2.87
N SER A 80 0.05 10.41 2.28
CA SER A 80 1.24 9.72 1.80
C SER A 80 2.03 10.57 0.80
N ASP A 81 1.35 11.18 -0.16
CA ASP A 81 1.99 11.98 -1.21
C ASP A 81 2.63 13.25 -0.62
N LEU A 82 1.97 13.87 0.36
CA LEU A 82 2.49 15.04 1.05
C LEU A 82 3.75 14.69 1.86
N VAL A 83 3.71 13.59 2.62
CA VAL A 83 4.87 13.14 3.43
C VAL A 83 6.05 12.77 2.55
N ILE A 84 5.82 12.09 1.42
CA ILE A 84 6.88 11.64 0.51
C ILE A 84 7.49 12.80 -0.28
N ASN A 85 6.69 13.76 -0.75
CA ASN A 85 7.16 14.74 -1.74
C ASN A 85 7.47 16.13 -1.16
N ASN A 86 6.88 16.50 -0.02
CA ASN A 86 7.16 17.80 0.60
C ASN A 86 8.34 17.73 1.58
N ASP A 87 8.78 18.90 2.03
CA ASP A 87 9.72 19.01 3.15
C ASP A 87 9.14 18.38 4.43
N SER A 88 10.03 18.01 5.35
CA SER A 88 9.65 17.49 6.65
C SER A 88 8.71 18.46 7.38
N PRO A 89 7.67 17.94 8.07
CA PRO A 89 6.77 18.79 8.84
C PRO A 89 7.51 19.65 9.86
N ARG A 90 7.03 20.89 10.03
CA ARG A 90 7.55 21.83 11.02
C ARG A 90 6.39 22.35 11.87
N LEU A 91 6.71 22.80 13.08
CA LEU A 91 5.75 23.50 13.93
C LEU A 91 5.27 24.77 13.20
N ILE A 92 3.96 24.97 13.21
CA ILE A 92 3.29 26.18 12.71
C ILE A 92 3.60 27.35 13.65
N SER A 93 3.51 27.11 14.96
CA SER A 93 3.85 28.13 15.95
C SER A 93 5.37 28.33 16.07
N ARG A 94 5.79 29.59 16.16
CA ARG A 94 7.21 29.97 16.37
C ARG A 94 7.57 30.22 17.83
N THR A 95 6.67 29.90 18.76
CA THR A 95 6.85 30.15 20.20
C THR A 95 7.64 29.06 20.93
N TRP A 96 7.93 27.95 20.25
CA TRP A 96 8.60 26.79 20.84
C TRP A 96 10.10 27.01 20.98
N SER A 97 10.71 26.37 21.98
CA SER A 97 12.15 26.49 22.22
C SER A 97 12.95 25.92 21.05
N GLN A 98 14.11 26.52 20.78
CA GLN A 98 15.00 26.03 19.72
C GLN A 98 15.45 24.59 19.98
N THR A 99 15.60 24.20 21.25
CA THR A 99 15.92 22.84 21.65
C THR A 99 14.81 21.84 21.30
N PHE A 100 13.54 22.23 21.39
CA PHE A 100 12.44 21.36 20.95
C PHE A 100 12.40 21.28 19.43
N VAL A 101 12.61 22.40 18.73
CA VAL A 101 12.69 22.42 17.27
C VAL A 101 13.80 21.51 16.77
N SER A 102 15.01 21.57 17.34
CA SER A 102 16.13 20.71 16.93
C SER A 102 15.85 19.23 17.22
N PHE A 103 15.18 18.91 18.32
CA PHE A 103 14.74 17.54 18.62
C PHE A 103 13.81 16.99 17.52
N LEU A 104 12.85 17.81 17.08
CA LEU A 104 11.95 17.43 15.98
C LEU A 104 12.70 17.25 14.66
N GLU A 105 13.70 18.09 14.37
CA GLU A 105 14.53 17.95 13.17
C GLU A 105 15.33 16.63 13.18
N SER A 106 15.83 16.18 14.33
CA SER A 106 16.47 14.85 14.49
C SER A 106 15.48 13.69 14.29
N CYS A 107 14.21 13.86 14.68
CA CYS A 107 13.18 12.84 14.52
C CYS A 107 12.63 12.78 13.07
N LEU A 108 12.46 13.94 12.43
CA LEU A 108 11.76 14.10 11.16
C LEU A 108 12.72 14.23 9.97
N GLU A 109 13.91 13.65 10.06
CA GLU A 109 14.81 13.48 8.92
C GLU A 109 14.24 12.40 7.98
N LYS A 110 14.11 12.73 6.69
CA LYS A 110 13.44 11.85 5.72
C LYS A 110 14.29 10.65 5.35
N ASP A 111 15.61 10.84 5.32
CA ASP A 111 16.55 9.73 5.12
C ASP A 111 16.72 8.96 6.44
N PRO A 112 16.27 7.69 6.52
CA PRO A 112 16.35 6.91 7.75
C PRO A 112 17.80 6.70 8.22
N SER A 113 18.78 6.73 7.31
CA SER A 113 20.20 6.59 7.68
C SER A 113 20.75 7.80 8.45
N ARG A 114 20.13 8.97 8.25
CA ARG A 114 20.49 10.24 8.90
C ARG A 114 19.58 10.57 10.08
N ARG A 115 18.40 9.94 10.15
CA ARG A 115 17.48 10.05 11.28
C ARG A 115 18.10 9.44 12.52
N TRP A 116 18.00 10.13 13.65
CA TRP A 116 18.56 9.64 14.91
C TRP A 116 17.81 8.40 15.40
N SER A 117 18.53 7.52 16.09
CA SER A 117 17.99 6.39 16.84
C SER A 117 17.39 6.82 18.18
N ALA A 118 16.67 5.92 18.84
CA ALA A 118 16.15 6.17 20.19
C ALA A 118 17.30 6.45 21.17
N GLU A 119 18.39 5.69 21.08
CA GLU A 119 19.58 5.82 21.92
C GLU A 119 20.25 7.19 21.75
N GLU A 120 20.37 7.67 20.50
CA GLU A 120 20.90 9.00 20.20
C GLU A 120 19.97 10.11 20.70
N LEU A 121 18.65 9.97 20.51
CA LEU A 121 17.67 10.96 20.97
C LEU A 121 17.61 11.09 22.49
N LEU A 122 17.89 10.01 23.24
CA LEU A 122 18.01 10.07 24.69
C LEU A 122 19.17 10.96 25.17
N GLN A 123 20.15 11.23 24.30
CA GLN A 123 21.25 12.15 24.58
C GLN A 123 20.97 13.59 24.10
N HIS A 124 19.86 13.81 23.39
CA HIS A 124 19.54 15.13 22.86
C HIS A 124 19.24 16.13 24.02
N PRO A 125 19.70 17.40 23.95
CA PRO A 125 19.50 18.39 25.02
C PRO A 125 18.04 18.56 25.48
N PHE A 126 17.08 18.43 24.55
CA PHE A 126 15.65 18.45 24.86
C PHE A 126 15.22 17.40 25.91
N ILE A 127 15.92 16.27 25.97
CA ILE A 127 15.66 15.17 26.89
C ILE A 127 16.59 15.25 28.11
N THR A 128 17.87 15.60 27.92
CA THR A 128 18.86 15.58 29.00
C THR A 128 18.78 16.80 29.92
N GLU A 129 18.26 17.93 29.44
CA GLU A 129 18.10 19.17 30.22
C GLU A 129 16.69 19.32 30.84
N LEU A 130 15.93 18.23 30.93
CA LEU A 130 14.59 18.25 31.52
C LEU A 130 14.63 18.57 33.02
N PRO A 131 13.62 19.28 33.55
CA PRO A 131 13.47 19.44 34.98
C PRO A 131 13.26 18.07 35.65
N PRO A 132 13.47 17.95 36.97
CA PRO A 132 13.33 16.69 37.68
C PRO A 132 11.99 16.02 37.38
N ALA A 133 12.02 14.75 36.96
CA ALA A 133 10.83 14.00 36.56
C ALA A 133 9.73 13.97 37.63
N LYS A 134 10.10 14.12 38.91
CA LYS A 134 9.17 14.22 40.04
C LYS A 134 8.26 15.46 39.93
N THR A 135 8.78 16.59 39.45
CA THR A 135 8.01 17.84 39.30
C THR A 135 6.97 17.69 38.21
N ILE A 136 7.38 17.28 37.01
CA ILE A 136 6.46 17.04 35.88
C ILE A 136 5.41 15.98 36.24
N ARG A 137 5.82 14.90 36.92
CA ARG A 137 4.88 13.87 37.37
C ARG A 137 3.83 14.41 38.34
N ALA A 138 4.22 15.26 39.28
CA ALA A 138 3.28 15.88 40.21
C ALA A 138 2.25 16.75 39.48
N GLU A 139 2.70 17.55 38.50
CA GLU A 139 1.81 18.36 37.65
C GLU A 139 0.83 17.48 36.84
N ILE A 140 1.33 16.38 36.27
CA ILE A 140 0.49 15.41 35.55
C ILE A 140 -0.55 14.78 36.49
N GLU A 141 -0.13 14.34 37.68
CA GLU A 141 -1.04 13.74 38.67
C GLU A 141 -2.11 14.74 39.14
N GLU A 142 -1.73 16.00 39.37
CA GLU A 142 -2.67 17.06 39.69
C GLU A 142 -3.69 17.28 38.56
N HIS A 143 -3.22 17.35 37.31
CA HIS A 143 -4.08 17.48 36.15
C HIS A 143 -5.05 16.30 36.02
N LEU A 144 -4.56 15.07 36.21
CA LEU A 144 -5.39 13.86 36.17
C LEU A 144 -6.49 13.88 37.23
N ARG A 145 -6.18 14.27 38.47
CA ARG A 145 -7.17 14.43 39.55
C ARG A 145 -8.20 15.49 39.19
N ALA A 146 -7.77 16.63 38.65
CA ALA A 146 -8.66 17.69 38.22
C ALA A 146 -9.63 17.21 37.12
N VAL A 147 -9.14 16.44 36.15
CA VAL A 147 -9.97 15.87 35.07
C VAL A 147 -10.98 14.85 35.61
N GLN A 148 -10.58 13.98 36.53
CA GLN A 148 -11.46 12.99 37.16
C GLN A 148 -12.57 13.64 37.99
N ASN A 149 -12.27 14.75 38.65
CA ASN A 149 -13.22 15.49 39.49
C ASN A 149 -14.11 16.47 38.72
N ARG A 150 -13.99 16.56 37.38
CA ARG A 150 -14.89 17.41 36.59
C ARG A 150 -16.31 16.84 36.63
N PRO A 151 -17.34 17.67 36.85
CA PRO A 151 -18.73 17.21 36.86
C PRO A 151 -19.08 16.57 35.51
N ALA A 152 -19.82 15.46 35.55
CA ALA A 152 -20.12 14.52 34.46
C ALA A 152 -20.69 15.13 33.14
N LYS A 153 -20.90 16.44 33.06
CA LYS A 153 -21.27 17.17 31.83
C LYS A 153 -20.22 17.02 30.71
N GLN A 154 -18.96 16.69 31.04
CA GLN A 154 -17.91 16.46 30.03
C GLN A 154 -17.96 15.05 29.40
N GLY A 155 -18.45 14.04 30.13
CA GLY A 155 -18.76 12.73 29.56
C GLY A 155 -19.79 12.84 28.42
N LEU A 156 -20.74 13.79 28.53
CA LEU A 156 -21.67 14.11 27.45
C LEU A 156 -20.98 14.61 26.18
N ARG A 157 -19.88 15.37 26.30
CA ARG A 157 -19.10 15.84 25.15
C ARG A 157 -18.31 14.71 24.50
N ALA A 158 -17.66 13.86 25.29
CA ALA A 158 -16.95 12.68 24.77
C ALA A 158 -17.91 11.68 24.10
N VAL A 159 -19.07 11.43 24.71
CA VAL A 159 -20.16 10.62 24.12
C VAL A 159 -20.70 11.27 22.85
N ARG A 160 -20.84 12.60 22.81
CA ARG A 160 -21.25 13.32 21.61
C ARG A 160 -20.21 13.22 20.49
N TRP A 161 -18.92 13.37 20.81
CA TRP A 161 -17.83 13.21 19.85
C TRP A 161 -17.76 11.77 19.31
N ALA A 162 -17.83 10.76 20.19
CA ALA A 162 -17.87 9.35 19.78
C ALA A 162 -19.11 9.02 18.91
N ARG A 163 -20.27 9.62 19.20
CA ARG A 163 -21.47 9.50 18.35
C ARG A 163 -21.26 10.15 16.98
N GLU A 164 -20.63 11.32 16.92
CA GLU A 164 -20.36 12.01 15.66
C GLU A 164 -19.37 11.21 14.80
N GLN A 165 -18.31 10.66 15.40
CA GLN A 165 -17.35 9.78 14.73
C GLN A 165 -18.02 8.51 14.19
N LEU A 166 -18.88 7.88 14.99
CA LEU A 166 -19.65 6.71 14.53
C LEU A 166 -20.60 7.06 13.38
N ARG A 167 -21.19 8.26 13.40
CA ARG A 167 -22.05 8.76 12.31
C ARG A 167 -21.24 8.95 11.03
N GLN A 168 -20.07 9.59 11.11
CA GLN A 168 -19.18 9.80 9.96
C GLN A 168 -18.69 8.47 9.38
N ALA A 169 -18.26 7.52 10.22
CA ALA A 169 -17.86 6.18 9.79
C ALA A 169 -19.01 5.44 9.07
N ARG A 170 -20.25 5.55 9.57
CA ARG A 170 -21.43 4.98 8.90
C ARG A 170 -21.71 5.63 7.55
N GLU A 171 -21.55 6.95 7.46
CA GLU A 171 -21.71 7.71 6.20
C GLU A 171 -20.66 7.26 5.17
N GLN A 172 -19.40 7.10 5.59
CA GLN A 172 -18.33 6.58 4.72
C GLN A 172 -18.63 5.17 4.24
N LEU A 173 -19.06 4.28 5.14
CA LEU A 173 -19.44 2.91 4.77
C LEU A 173 -20.62 2.90 3.78
N ARG A 174 -21.61 3.78 3.96
CA ARG A 174 -22.72 3.95 3.02
C ARG A 174 -22.21 4.39 1.64
N ARG A 175 -21.35 5.41 1.57
CA ARG A 175 -20.75 5.90 0.32
C ARG A 175 -19.93 4.82 -0.39
N ALA A 176 -19.10 4.09 0.36
CA ALA A 176 -18.33 2.97 -0.18
C ALA A 176 -19.24 1.88 -0.76
N ARG A 177 -20.36 1.58 -0.08
CA ARG A 177 -21.36 0.62 -0.56
C ARG A 177 -22.07 1.11 -1.83
N GLU A 178 -22.41 2.40 -1.91
CA GLU A 178 -22.99 3.02 -3.11
C GLU A 178 -22.00 3.01 -4.28
N GLN A 179 -20.72 3.26 -4.05
CA GLN A 179 -19.67 3.15 -5.07
C GLN A 179 -19.52 1.71 -5.58
N LEU A 180 -19.51 0.72 -4.69
CA LEU A 180 -19.51 -0.70 -5.05
C LEU A 180 -20.75 -1.08 -5.86
N GLN A 181 -21.93 -0.57 -5.49
CA GLN A 181 -23.16 -0.78 -6.26
C GLN A 181 -23.06 -0.15 -7.66
N ARG A 182 -22.52 1.06 -7.78
CA ARG A 182 -22.29 1.73 -9.08
C ARG A 182 -21.28 0.98 -9.93
N ALA A 183 -20.21 0.45 -9.33
CA ALA A 183 -19.19 -0.33 -10.02
C ALA A 183 -19.70 -1.71 -10.50
N ARG A 184 -20.81 -2.21 -9.94
CA ARG A 184 -21.37 -3.51 -10.28
C ARG A 184 -21.86 -3.61 -11.72
N GLU A 185 -22.50 -2.55 -12.24
CA GLU A 185 -23.07 -2.56 -13.59
C GLU A 185 -22.00 -2.49 -14.70
N PRO A 186 -20.96 -1.64 -14.61
CA PRO A 186 -19.80 -1.70 -15.51
C PRO A 186 -19.11 -3.07 -15.51
N LEU A 187 -18.89 -3.67 -14.33
CA LEU A 187 -18.30 -5.01 -14.21
C LEU A 187 -19.18 -6.09 -14.86
N ARG A 188 -20.52 -5.99 -14.71
CA ARG A 188 -21.47 -6.87 -15.38
C ARG A 188 -21.39 -6.73 -16.90
N ARG A 189 -21.38 -5.50 -17.42
CA ARG A 189 -21.24 -5.21 -18.86
C ARG A 189 -19.93 -5.74 -19.41
N ALA A 190 -18.81 -5.50 -18.72
CA ALA A 190 -17.51 -6.00 -19.11
C ALA A 190 -17.47 -7.54 -19.16
N ARG A 191 -18.11 -8.22 -18.19
CA ARG A 191 -18.26 -9.68 -18.20
C ARG A 191 -19.10 -10.18 -19.38
N GLU A 192 -20.19 -9.49 -19.71
CA GLU A 192 -21.06 -9.83 -20.84
C GLU A 192 -20.30 -9.68 -22.17
N GLN A 193 -19.57 -8.58 -22.35
CA GLN A 193 -18.72 -8.33 -23.52
C GLN A 193 -17.64 -9.41 -23.68
N LEU A 194 -16.98 -9.79 -22.58
CA LEU A 194 -16.02 -10.90 -22.57
C LEU A 194 -16.66 -12.23 -22.96
N ARG A 195 -17.90 -12.50 -22.51
CA ARG A 195 -18.66 -13.70 -22.89
C ARG A 195 -18.97 -13.69 -24.39
N GLN A 196 -19.45 -12.58 -24.93
CA GLN A 196 -19.74 -12.42 -26.35
C GLN A 196 -18.48 -12.58 -27.21
N ALA A 197 -17.38 -11.93 -26.82
CA ALA A 197 -16.09 -12.06 -27.51
C ALA A 197 -15.58 -13.51 -27.51
N ARG A 198 -15.74 -14.24 -26.40
CA ARG A 198 -15.42 -15.68 -26.31
C ARG A 198 -16.30 -16.53 -27.23
N GLU A 199 -17.59 -16.23 -27.33
CA GLU A 199 -18.52 -16.92 -28.23
C GLU A 199 -18.14 -16.67 -29.70
N GLN A 200 -17.83 -15.43 -30.06
CA GLN A 200 -17.36 -15.07 -31.40
C GLN A 200 -16.05 -15.78 -31.75
N LEU A 201 -15.09 -15.82 -30.83
CA LEU A 201 -13.86 -16.58 -31.01
C LEU A 201 -14.12 -18.09 -31.17
N ARG A 202 -15.08 -18.64 -30.41
CA ARG A 202 -15.49 -20.04 -30.55
C ARG A 202 -16.11 -20.32 -31.93
N GLN A 203 -17.02 -19.46 -32.39
CA GLN A 203 -17.64 -19.56 -33.71
C GLN A 203 -16.63 -19.41 -34.84
N ALA A 204 -15.74 -18.42 -34.76
CA ALA A 204 -14.65 -18.24 -35.71
C ALA A 204 -13.73 -19.47 -35.73
N ARG A 205 -13.42 -20.04 -34.56
CA ARG A 205 -12.66 -21.29 -34.45
C ARG A 205 -13.41 -22.49 -35.04
N GLU A 206 -14.73 -22.56 -34.92
CA GLU A 206 -15.56 -23.59 -35.54
C GLU A 206 -15.65 -23.43 -37.07
N GLN A 207 -15.69 -22.20 -37.60
CA GLN A 207 -15.62 -21.92 -39.04
C GLN A 207 -14.22 -22.22 -39.63
N LEU A 208 -13.18 -22.02 -38.82
CA LEU A 208 -11.81 -22.41 -39.13
C LEU A 208 -11.53 -23.89 -38.80
N ARG A 209 -12.51 -24.65 -38.28
CA ARG A 209 -12.36 -26.13 -38.27
C ARG A 209 -12.30 -26.56 -39.72
N PRO A 210 -11.39 -27.48 -40.08
CA PRO A 210 -11.34 -27.99 -41.44
C PRO A 210 -12.73 -28.56 -41.79
N CYS A 211 -13.45 -27.91 -42.71
CA CYS A 211 -14.55 -28.56 -43.41
C CYS A 211 -13.99 -29.85 -44.02
N CYS A 212 -14.73 -30.95 -43.97
CA CYS A 212 -14.33 -32.23 -44.59
C CYS A 212 -13.88 -32.08 -46.07
N ALA A 213 -14.25 -30.98 -46.76
CA ALA A 213 -13.73 -30.59 -48.07
C ALA A 213 -12.19 -30.44 -48.13
N MET A 214 -11.53 -30.04 -47.04
CA MET A 214 -10.05 -29.95 -46.96
C MET A 214 -9.39 -31.32 -46.84
N GLU A 215 -10.05 -32.35 -46.29
CA GLU A 215 -9.52 -33.72 -46.32
C GLU A 215 -9.64 -34.35 -47.72
N HIS A 216 -10.69 -34.02 -48.47
CA HIS A 216 -10.82 -34.44 -49.87
C HIS A 216 -9.80 -33.75 -50.79
N LEU A 217 -9.52 -32.46 -50.59
CA LEU A 217 -8.46 -31.75 -51.31
C LEU A 217 -7.06 -32.23 -50.93
N ARG A 218 -6.82 -32.57 -49.65
CA ARG A 218 -5.55 -33.16 -49.22
C ARG A 218 -5.35 -34.57 -49.80
N ARG A 219 -6.39 -35.40 -49.82
CA ARG A 219 -6.37 -36.70 -50.52
C ARG A 219 -6.23 -36.58 -52.04
N ALA A 220 -6.81 -35.55 -52.66
CA ALA A 220 -6.65 -35.28 -54.09
C ALA A 220 -5.23 -34.78 -54.42
N CYS A 221 -4.62 -33.96 -53.57
CA CYS A 221 -3.21 -33.58 -53.70
C CYS A 221 -2.27 -34.77 -53.50
N ASP A 222 -2.54 -35.66 -52.54
CA ASP A 222 -1.74 -36.88 -52.34
C ASP A 222 -1.88 -37.85 -53.52
N PHE A 223 -3.07 -37.96 -54.13
CA PHE A 223 -3.31 -38.79 -55.33
C PHE A 223 -2.59 -38.25 -56.58
N CYS A 224 -2.63 -36.92 -56.79
CA CYS A 224 -1.94 -36.27 -57.91
C CYS A 224 -0.40 -36.33 -57.77
N ALA A 225 0.11 -36.31 -56.54
CA ALA A 225 1.54 -36.50 -56.25
C ALA A 225 2.00 -37.95 -56.51
N THR A 226 1.13 -38.95 -56.32
CA THR A 226 1.44 -40.34 -56.68
C THR A 226 1.36 -40.62 -58.18
N GLU A 227 0.45 -39.98 -58.92
CA GLU A 227 0.35 -40.14 -60.39
C GLU A 227 1.55 -39.52 -61.12
N THR A 228 1.96 -38.31 -60.74
CA THR A 228 3.19 -37.69 -61.28
C THR A 228 4.46 -38.51 -60.96
N SER A 229 4.49 -39.22 -59.83
CA SER A 229 5.57 -40.16 -59.49
C SER A 229 5.55 -41.45 -60.33
N LEU A 230 4.39 -41.92 -60.77
CA LEU A 230 4.24 -43.11 -61.61
C LEU A 230 4.52 -42.78 -63.08
N GLU A 231 4.02 -41.66 -63.58
CA GLU A 231 4.32 -41.18 -64.94
C GLU A 231 5.81 -40.82 -65.11
N GLN A 232 6.46 -40.27 -64.09
CA GLN A 232 7.91 -40.03 -64.13
C GLN A 232 8.72 -41.33 -64.07
N LYS A 233 8.24 -42.38 -63.38
CA LYS A 233 8.89 -43.70 -63.38
C LYS A 233 8.66 -44.46 -64.68
N GLU A 234 7.48 -44.37 -65.29
CA GLU A 234 7.19 -44.96 -66.60
C GLU A 234 7.93 -44.23 -67.74
N ALA A 235 8.08 -42.90 -67.65
CA ALA A 235 8.91 -42.13 -68.59
C ALA A 235 10.41 -42.45 -68.45
N GLN A 236 10.92 -42.72 -67.23
CA GLN A 236 12.28 -43.20 -67.03
C GLN A 236 12.49 -44.65 -67.49
N GLN A 237 11.47 -45.51 -67.39
CA GLN A 237 11.57 -46.90 -67.84
C GLN A 237 11.49 -47.02 -69.37
N MET A 238 10.66 -46.21 -70.05
CA MET A 238 10.66 -46.12 -71.52
C MET A 238 11.96 -45.51 -72.09
N ALA A 239 12.65 -44.63 -71.35
CA ALA A 239 13.95 -44.10 -71.75
C ALA A 239 15.10 -45.12 -71.60
N LEU A 240 14.94 -46.14 -70.74
CA LEU A 240 15.94 -47.19 -70.51
C LEU A 240 15.73 -48.43 -71.41
N GLU A 241 14.50 -48.70 -71.86
CA GLU A 241 14.19 -49.81 -72.78
C GLU A 241 14.32 -49.45 -74.28
N GLY A 242 14.53 -48.16 -74.60
CA GLY A 242 14.76 -47.66 -75.97
C GLY A 242 16.19 -47.77 -76.51
N PHE A 243 17.15 -48.31 -75.74
CA PHE A 243 18.57 -48.46 -76.15
C PHE A 243 18.97 -49.93 -76.42
N ALA A 244 18.05 -50.73 -76.98
CA ALA A 244 18.35 -52.09 -77.44
C ALA A 244 17.56 -52.46 -78.71
N CYS A 245 17.64 -51.64 -79.78
CA CYS A 245 17.50 -52.11 -81.16
C CYS A 245 17.94 -51.02 -82.15
N VAL A 246 19.23 -51.04 -82.52
CA VAL A 246 19.90 -50.87 -83.84
C VAL A 246 21.38 -50.62 -83.54
#